data_AF-A0A6A3G2L3-F1
#
_entry.id   AF-A0A6A3G2L3-F1
#
_cell.length_a   1.000
_cell.length_b   1.000
_cell.length_c   1.000
_cell.angle_alpha   90.00
_cell.angle_beta   90.00
_cell.angle_gamma   90.00
#
_symmetry.space_group_name_H-M   'P 1'
#
loop_
_entity.id
_entity.type
_entity.pdbx_description
1 polymer ?
#
loop_
_entity_poly.entity_id
_entity_poly.type
_entity_poly.pdbx_seq_one_letter_code
_entity_poly.pdbx_strand_id
1 'polypeptide(L)'
;HFNQLATLKSWNVEDKFLNTTILLEGDLHEAFVDASLTDDDTHMDEEFTRALRKASIVVLPADYSEKIQEELWEIRKARSESLTEYSKRFRALVRMENTLARLNENSPMCEDALCRLYKCGLPYEWQNKYDASGQVYSTVAALVSFFERIEQGEQRLHRQDKKNNNHESSRGQGHRSSNNYRNRGG
;
A
#
# COMPACT_ATOMS: atom_id res chain seq x y z
N HIS A 1 -3.56 18.18 5.55
CA HIS A 1 -2.91 19.20 6.38
C HIS A 1 -3.45 20.62 6.13
N PHE A 2 -3.63 21.08 4.89
CA PHE A 2 -4.18 22.41 4.59
C PHE A 2 -5.53 22.70 5.29
N ASN A 3 -6.54 21.84 5.11
CA ASN A 3 -7.85 22.05 5.75
C ASN A 3 -7.77 22.07 7.28
N GLN A 4 -6.90 21.26 7.89
CA GLN A 4 -6.69 21.28 9.35
C GLN A 4 -6.03 22.59 9.79
N LEU A 5 -5.09 23.12 9.01
CA LEU A 5 -4.45 24.42 9.26
C LEU A 5 -5.48 25.55 9.12
N ALA A 6 -6.29 25.53 8.06
CA ALA A 6 -7.35 26.51 7.83
C ALA A 6 -8.36 26.52 8.99
N THR A 7 -8.77 25.34 9.47
CA THR A 7 -9.64 25.22 10.65
C THR A 7 -8.96 25.73 11.91
N LEU A 8 -7.69 25.36 12.15
CA LEU A 8 -6.94 25.78 13.35
C LEU A 8 -6.73 27.30 13.39
N LYS A 9 -6.56 27.92 12.21
CA LYS A 9 -6.34 29.36 12.07
C LYS A 9 -7.62 30.15 11.82
N SER A 10 -8.77 29.49 11.79
CA SER A 10 -10.08 30.09 11.51
C SER A 10 -10.10 30.92 10.21
N TRP A 11 -9.43 30.42 9.17
CA TRP A 11 -9.37 31.07 7.86
C TRP A 11 -10.75 31.16 7.22
N ASN A 12 -11.12 32.36 6.78
CA ASN A 12 -12.28 32.57 5.93
C ASN A 12 -11.95 32.17 4.47
N VAL A 13 -12.90 32.34 3.54
CA VAL A 13 -12.71 31.92 2.14
C VAL A 13 -11.58 32.70 1.46
N GLU A 14 -11.52 34.02 1.68
CA GLU A 14 -10.44 34.87 1.16
C GLU A 14 -9.06 34.46 1.69
N ASP A 15 -8.97 34.16 2.99
CA ASP A 15 -7.75 33.63 3.60
C ASP A 15 -7.36 32.31 2.95
N LYS A 16 -8.31 31.43 2.61
CA LYS A 16 -8.01 30.17 1.94
C LYS A 16 -7.46 30.39 0.53
N PHE A 17 -8.06 31.27 -0.26
CA PHE A 17 -7.54 31.61 -1.58
C PHE A 17 -6.14 32.22 -1.48
N LEU A 18 -5.97 33.26 -0.66
CA LEU A 18 -4.68 33.94 -0.48
C LEU A 18 -3.58 32.99 -0.03
N ASN A 19 -3.83 32.21 1.04
CA ASN A 19 -2.82 31.30 1.57
C ASN A 19 -2.55 30.13 0.61
N THR A 20 -3.53 29.70 -0.20
CA THR A 20 -3.29 28.68 -1.23
C THR A 20 -2.40 29.23 -2.33
N THR A 21 -2.68 30.43 -2.82
CA THR A 21 -1.83 31.10 -3.82
C THR A 21 -0.39 31.26 -3.33
N ILE A 22 -0.18 31.56 -2.04
CA ILE A 22 1.17 31.65 -1.46
C ILE A 22 1.88 30.28 -1.39
N LEU A 23 1.12 29.20 -1.17
CA LEU A 23 1.68 27.86 -0.94
C LEU A 23 1.87 27.04 -2.21
N LEU A 24 1.14 27.36 -3.29
CA LEU A 24 1.27 26.66 -4.55
C LEU A 24 2.46 27.20 -5.35
N GLU A 25 3.10 26.32 -6.12
CA GLU A 25 4.22 26.66 -6.99
C GLU A 25 4.02 26.02 -8.38
N GLY A 26 4.68 26.59 -9.40
CA GLY A 26 4.70 26.08 -10.77
C GLY A 26 3.32 26.01 -11.44
N ASP A 27 3.12 25.00 -12.30
CA ASP A 27 1.91 24.84 -13.11
C ASP A 27 0.63 24.76 -12.26
N LEU A 28 0.72 24.24 -11.03
CA LEU A 28 -0.43 24.14 -10.12
C LEU A 28 -0.84 25.50 -9.56
N HIS A 29 0.13 26.40 -9.34
CA HIS A 29 -0.16 27.78 -8.97
C HIS A 29 -0.85 28.51 -10.14
N GLU A 30 -0.29 28.41 -11.34
CA GLU A 30 -0.85 29.07 -12.53
C GLU A 30 -2.28 28.60 -12.82
N ALA A 31 -2.51 27.29 -12.80
CA ALA A 31 -3.84 26.71 -13.01
C ALA A 31 -4.83 27.07 -11.89
N PHE A 32 -4.36 27.24 -10.65
CA PHE A 32 -5.21 27.66 -9.53
C PHE A 32 -5.62 29.13 -9.66
N VAL A 33 -4.70 30.02 -10.00
CA VAL A 33 -5.02 31.43 -10.22
C VAL A 33 -6.03 31.58 -11.35
N ASP A 34 -5.81 30.91 -12.49
CA ASP A 34 -6.76 30.93 -13.62
C ASP A 34 -8.15 30.40 -13.21
N ALA A 35 -8.20 29.28 -12.49
CA ALA A 35 -9.45 28.68 -12.03
C ALA A 35 -10.17 29.48 -10.94
N SER A 36 -9.48 30.42 -10.28
CA SER A 36 -10.02 31.29 -9.22
C SER A 36 -10.63 32.58 -9.77
N LEU A 37 -10.40 32.91 -11.04
CA LEU A 37 -11.01 34.06 -11.68
C LEU A 37 -12.51 33.78 -11.91
N THR A 38 -13.36 34.46 -11.13
CA THR A 38 -14.82 34.43 -11.26
C THR A 38 -15.36 35.83 -11.57
N ASP A 39 -16.48 35.89 -12.28
CA ASP A 39 -17.18 37.15 -12.65
C ASP A 39 -17.97 37.75 -11.47
N ASP A 40 -18.03 37.04 -10.34
CA ASP A 40 -18.70 37.43 -9.09
C ASP A 40 -17.65 37.83 -8.04
N ASP A 41 -17.92 38.93 -7.33
CA ASP A 41 -17.02 39.54 -6.34
C ASP A 41 -17.08 38.85 -4.96
N THR A 42 -17.94 37.84 -4.78
CA THR A 42 -18.14 37.16 -3.49
C THR A 42 -17.70 35.71 -3.52
N HIS A 43 -16.51 35.41 -2.99
CA HIS A 43 -16.03 34.04 -2.95
C HIS A 43 -16.74 33.17 -1.91
N MET A 44 -17.27 32.03 -2.38
CA MET A 44 -17.87 31.00 -1.52
C MET A 44 -16.90 29.83 -1.29
N ASP A 45 -17.07 29.10 -0.18
CA ASP A 45 -16.19 27.95 0.15
C ASP A 45 -16.23 26.84 -0.92
N GLU A 46 -17.39 26.70 -1.58
CA GLU A 46 -17.57 25.81 -2.72
C GLU A 46 -16.73 26.24 -3.93
N GLU A 47 -16.52 27.54 -4.13
CA GLU A 47 -15.70 28.08 -5.21
C GLU A 47 -14.23 27.82 -4.97
N PHE A 48 -13.76 27.98 -3.73
CA PHE A 48 -12.41 27.57 -3.36
C PHE A 48 -12.17 26.09 -3.69
N THR A 49 -13.10 25.24 -3.26
CA THR A 49 -13.02 23.80 -3.53
C THR A 49 -13.07 23.50 -5.02
N ARG A 50 -13.89 24.23 -5.79
CA ARG A 50 -14.03 24.08 -7.25
C ARG A 50 -12.76 24.53 -7.98
N ALA A 51 -12.19 25.67 -7.62
CA ALA A 51 -10.95 26.20 -8.19
C ALA A 51 -9.78 25.24 -7.96
N LEU A 52 -9.63 24.75 -6.72
CA LEU A 52 -8.59 23.78 -6.38
C LEU A 52 -8.75 22.46 -7.15
N ARG A 53 -9.98 21.97 -7.32
CA ARG A 53 -10.25 20.78 -8.14
C ARG A 53 -9.91 21.00 -9.62
N LYS A 54 -10.37 22.10 -10.22
CA LYS A 54 -10.08 22.44 -11.61
C LYS A 54 -8.57 22.51 -11.86
N ALA A 55 -7.85 23.22 -10.99
CA ALA A 55 -6.40 23.32 -11.07
C ALA A 55 -5.71 21.96 -10.97
N SER A 56 -6.18 21.12 -10.03
CA SER A 56 -5.65 19.75 -9.86
C SER A 56 -5.83 18.90 -11.12
N ILE A 57 -6.98 18.99 -11.80
CA ILE A 57 -7.26 18.22 -13.02
C ILE A 57 -6.35 18.67 -14.17
N VAL A 58 -6.13 19.98 -14.33
CA VAL A 58 -5.31 20.53 -15.43
C VAL A 58 -3.85 20.09 -15.34
N VAL A 59 -3.29 19.99 -14.13
CA VAL A 59 -1.88 19.65 -13.93
C VAL A 59 -1.63 18.15 -13.90
N LEU A 60 -2.66 17.33 -13.66
CA LEU A 60 -2.51 15.89 -13.69
C LEU A 60 -2.32 15.39 -15.13
N PRO A 61 -1.33 14.51 -15.39
CA PRO A 61 -1.22 13.85 -16.68
C PRO A 61 -2.52 13.12 -17.04
N ALA A 62 -2.96 13.24 -18.29
CA ALA A 62 -4.23 12.66 -18.75
C ALA A 62 -4.30 11.13 -18.57
N ASP A 63 -3.15 10.45 -18.65
CA ASP A 63 -3.02 9.00 -18.50
C ASP A 63 -2.76 8.54 -17.05
N TYR A 64 -2.74 9.45 -16.08
CA TYR A 64 -2.33 9.12 -14.71
C TYR A 64 -3.27 8.13 -14.02
N SER A 65 -4.59 8.21 -14.31
CA SER A 65 -5.55 7.23 -13.80
C SER A 65 -5.30 5.83 -14.38
N GLU A 66 -4.95 5.73 -15.65
CA GLU A 66 -4.63 4.46 -16.31
C GLU A 66 -3.37 3.85 -15.71
N LYS A 67 -2.31 4.65 -15.53
CA LYS A 67 -1.06 4.21 -14.87
C LYS A 67 -1.31 3.64 -13.48
N ILE A 68 -2.12 4.29 -12.65
CA ILE A 68 -2.42 3.77 -11.31
C ILE A 68 -3.20 2.45 -11.37
N GLN A 69 -4.10 2.29 -12.34
CA GLN A 69 -4.85 1.05 -12.54
C GLN A 69 -3.93 -0.09 -13.03
N GLU A 70 -3.00 0.21 -13.95
CA GLU A 70 -1.97 -0.73 -14.39
C GLU A 70 -1.06 -1.14 -13.24
N GLU A 71 -0.56 -0.18 -12.44
CA GLU A 71 0.25 -0.47 -11.26
C GLU A 71 -0.51 -1.34 -10.25
N LEU A 72 -1.80 -1.10 -10.03
CA LEU A 72 -2.66 -1.95 -9.20
C LEU A 72 -2.83 -3.36 -9.77
N TRP A 73 -2.90 -3.50 -11.09
CA TRP A 73 -3.01 -4.78 -11.77
C TRP A 73 -1.71 -5.58 -11.72
N GLU A 74 -0.58 -4.90 -11.83
CA GLU A 74 0.76 -5.48 -11.90
C GLU A 74 1.41 -5.66 -10.53
N ILE A 75 0.89 -5.02 -9.48
CA ILE A 75 1.49 -5.13 -8.14
C ILE A 75 1.58 -6.59 -7.69
N ARG A 76 2.80 -7.05 -7.41
CA ARG A 76 3.06 -8.37 -6.85
C ARG A 76 3.71 -8.26 -5.49
N LYS A 77 3.46 -9.28 -4.68
CA LYS A 77 4.19 -9.49 -3.43
C LYS A 77 5.55 -10.10 -3.76
N ALA A 78 6.64 -9.38 -3.48
CA ALA A 78 7.98 -9.93 -3.60
C ALA A 78 8.21 -11.06 -2.57
N ARG A 79 9.12 -12.00 -2.88
CA ARG A 79 9.46 -13.08 -1.94
C ARG A 79 10.13 -12.56 -0.66
N SER A 80 10.94 -11.51 -0.78
CA SER A 80 11.72 -10.94 0.32
C SER A 80 10.96 -9.93 1.16
N GLU A 81 9.83 -9.40 0.69
CA GLU A 81 9.05 -8.43 1.45
C GLU A 81 8.01 -9.12 2.34
N SER A 82 7.63 -8.45 3.41
CA SER A 82 6.53 -8.87 4.27
C SER A 82 5.16 -8.56 3.65
N LEU A 83 4.13 -9.27 4.09
CA LEU A 83 2.75 -8.98 3.74
C LEU A 83 2.34 -7.56 4.15
N THR A 84 2.84 -7.06 5.29
CA THR A 84 2.59 -5.70 5.77
C THR A 84 3.11 -4.65 4.80
N GLU A 85 4.32 -4.84 4.26
CA GLU A 85 4.92 -3.93 3.27
C GLU A 85 4.13 -3.97 1.95
N TYR A 86 3.82 -5.16 1.45
CA TYR A 86 2.95 -5.33 0.28
C TYR A 86 1.59 -4.62 0.48
N SER A 87 0.94 -4.87 1.62
CA SER A 87 -0.35 -4.27 1.97
C SER A 87 -0.30 -2.75 2.02
N LYS A 88 0.82 -2.19 2.50
CA LYS A 88 1.05 -0.75 2.55
C LYS A 88 1.16 -0.16 1.15
N ARG A 89 1.91 -0.81 0.25
CA ARG A 89 2.04 -0.39 -1.16
C ARG A 89 0.69 -0.46 -1.88
N PHE A 90 -0.02 -1.57 -1.74
CA PHE A 90 -1.36 -1.74 -2.31
C PHE A 90 -2.32 -0.65 -1.82
N ARG A 91 -2.39 -0.41 -0.50
CA ARG A 91 -3.25 0.64 0.07
C ARG A 91 -2.87 2.05 -0.38
N ALA A 92 -1.59 2.32 -0.68
CA ALA A 92 -1.17 3.60 -1.22
C ALA A 92 -1.74 3.81 -2.63
N LEU A 93 -1.64 2.80 -3.51
CA LEU A 93 -2.20 2.84 -4.84
C LEU A 93 -3.73 2.98 -4.82
N VAL A 94 -4.42 2.21 -3.98
CA VAL A 94 -5.89 2.32 -3.82
C VAL A 94 -6.31 3.71 -3.35
N ARG A 95 -5.53 4.36 -2.48
CA ARG A 95 -5.81 5.74 -2.07
C ARG A 95 -5.65 6.72 -3.24
N MET A 96 -4.61 6.55 -4.05
CA MET A 96 -4.40 7.38 -5.24
C MET A 96 -5.54 7.19 -6.24
N GLU A 97 -5.93 5.94 -6.54
CA GLU A 97 -7.07 5.61 -7.41
C GLU A 97 -8.36 6.28 -6.91
N ASN A 98 -8.67 6.13 -5.63
CA ASN A 98 -9.85 6.75 -5.01
C ASN A 98 -9.83 8.27 -5.12
N THR A 99 -8.68 8.90 -4.91
CA THR A 99 -8.52 10.35 -5.04
C THR A 99 -8.76 10.79 -6.48
N LEU A 100 -8.19 10.09 -7.47
CA LEU A 100 -8.37 10.42 -8.88
C LEU A 100 -9.81 10.21 -9.35
N ALA A 101 -10.46 9.12 -8.93
CA ALA A 101 -11.86 8.87 -9.24
C ALA A 101 -12.74 10.02 -8.72
N ARG A 102 -12.55 10.45 -7.47
CA ARG A 102 -13.30 11.57 -6.87
C ARG A 102 -13.01 12.92 -7.53
N LEU A 103 -11.77 13.16 -7.95
CA LEU A 103 -11.41 14.39 -8.67
C LEU A 103 -12.12 14.47 -10.02
N ASN A 104 -12.24 13.35 -10.72
CA ASN A 104 -12.92 13.26 -12.01
C ASN A 104 -14.42 12.93 -11.91
N GLU A 105 -15.01 13.02 -10.72
CA GLU A 105 -16.43 12.68 -10.45
C GLU A 105 -16.84 11.26 -10.87
N ASN A 106 -15.86 10.37 -10.99
CA ASN A 106 -16.03 8.96 -11.30
C ASN A 106 -16.24 8.14 -10.01
N SER A 107 -16.87 6.98 -10.16
CA SER A 107 -16.92 6.00 -9.07
C SER A 107 -15.54 5.36 -8.90
N PRO A 108 -15.01 5.28 -7.67
CA PRO A 108 -13.83 4.47 -7.39
C PRO A 108 -14.07 3.00 -7.66
N MET A 109 -12.98 2.25 -7.79
CA MET A 109 -13.01 0.80 -7.90
C MET A 109 -13.73 0.15 -6.70
N CYS A 110 -14.63 -0.80 -6.98
CA CYS A 110 -15.38 -1.49 -5.94
C CYS A 110 -14.49 -2.45 -5.13
N GLU A 111 -14.87 -2.71 -3.88
CA GLU A 111 -14.12 -3.60 -2.97
C GLU A 111 -13.93 -5.02 -3.54
N ASP A 112 -14.89 -5.55 -4.30
CA ASP A 112 -14.75 -6.87 -4.91
C ASP A 112 -13.61 -6.93 -5.93
N ALA A 113 -13.44 -5.87 -6.74
CA ALA A 113 -12.33 -5.76 -7.68
C ALA A 113 -11.00 -5.58 -6.93
N LEU A 114 -10.98 -4.75 -5.88
CA LEU A 114 -9.80 -4.58 -5.03
C LEU A 114 -9.38 -5.88 -4.33
N CYS A 115 -10.34 -6.66 -3.83
CA CYS A 115 -10.10 -7.98 -3.24
C CYS A 115 -9.45 -8.95 -4.23
N ARG A 116 -9.95 -8.97 -5.48
CA ARG A 116 -9.37 -9.78 -6.55
C ARG A 116 -7.94 -9.37 -6.87
N LEU A 117 -7.69 -8.07 -7.06
CA LEU A 117 -6.36 -7.53 -7.33
C LEU A 117 -5.37 -7.84 -6.20
N TYR A 118 -5.80 -7.63 -4.95
CA TYR A 118 -4.99 -7.94 -3.78
C TYR A 118 -4.61 -9.43 -3.73
N LYS A 119 -5.58 -10.32 -3.96
CA LYS A 119 -5.33 -11.77 -4.03
C LYS A 119 -4.37 -12.13 -5.17
N CYS A 120 -4.60 -11.62 -6.38
CA CYS A 120 -3.78 -11.90 -7.56
C CYS A 120 -2.33 -11.46 -7.38
N GLY A 121 -2.09 -10.45 -6.54
CA GLY A 121 -0.76 -9.98 -6.21
C GLY A 121 0.06 -10.93 -5.33
N LEU A 122 -0.57 -11.87 -4.62
CA LEU A 122 0.10 -12.74 -3.64
C LEU A 122 0.75 -13.98 -4.26
N PRO A 123 1.64 -14.68 -3.54
CA PRO A 123 2.22 -15.93 -4.02
C PRO A 123 1.15 -16.97 -4.36
N TYR A 124 1.35 -17.72 -5.46
CA TYR A 124 0.38 -18.70 -5.95
C TYR A 124 -0.04 -19.73 -4.89
N GLU A 125 0.90 -20.20 -4.06
CA GLU A 125 0.62 -21.12 -2.96
C GLU A 125 -0.35 -20.54 -1.92
N TRP A 126 -0.27 -19.23 -1.65
CA TRP A 126 -1.18 -18.55 -0.73
C TRP A 126 -2.56 -18.40 -1.35
N GLN A 127 -2.62 -18.09 -2.65
CA GLN A 127 -3.88 -18.04 -3.40
C GLN A 127 -4.61 -19.40 -3.34
N ASN A 128 -3.89 -20.50 -3.53
CA ASN A 128 -4.45 -21.85 -3.42
C ASN A 128 -4.95 -22.17 -2.00
N LYS A 129 -4.19 -21.78 -0.96
CA LYS A 129 -4.63 -21.94 0.45
C LYS A 129 -5.93 -21.16 0.72
N TYR A 130 -6.07 -19.98 0.13
CA TYR A 130 -7.30 -19.19 0.21
C TYR A 130 -8.47 -19.89 -0.51
N ASP A 131 -8.27 -20.35 -1.75
CA ASP A 131 -9.32 -21.03 -2.52
C ASP A 131 -9.76 -22.34 -1.85
N ALA A 132 -8.82 -23.11 -1.31
CA ALA A 132 -9.10 -24.32 -0.54
C ALA A 132 -9.85 -24.06 0.78
N SER A 133 -9.77 -22.84 1.33
CA SER A 133 -10.47 -22.49 2.57
C SER A 133 -11.99 -22.35 2.37
N GLY A 134 -12.45 -22.11 1.14
CA GLY A 134 -13.85 -21.82 0.83
C GLY A 134 -14.37 -20.50 1.41
N GLN A 135 -13.51 -19.70 2.05
CA GLN A 135 -13.90 -18.43 2.67
C GLN A 135 -14.04 -17.34 1.60
N VAL A 136 -15.12 -16.56 1.66
CA VAL A 136 -15.32 -15.39 0.80
C VAL A 136 -15.22 -14.14 1.65
N TYR A 137 -14.24 -13.29 1.34
CA TYR A 137 -14.06 -12.01 1.99
C TYR A 137 -14.47 -10.88 1.03
N SER A 138 -15.25 -9.93 1.56
CA SER A 138 -15.75 -8.78 0.81
C SER A 138 -14.92 -7.50 1.03
N THR A 139 -13.85 -7.57 1.81
CA THR A 139 -12.97 -6.41 2.07
C THR A 139 -11.51 -6.81 2.01
N VAL A 140 -10.67 -5.90 1.52
CA VAL A 140 -9.20 -6.07 1.53
C VAL A 140 -8.68 -6.25 2.96
N ALA A 141 -9.25 -5.57 3.95
CA ALA A 141 -8.83 -5.69 5.35
C ALA A 141 -8.99 -7.12 5.89
N ALA A 142 -10.10 -7.79 5.56
CA ALA A 142 -10.32 -9.17 5.98
C ALA A 142 -9.35 -10.14 5.28
N LEU A 143 -9.05 -9.91 3.99
CA LEU A 143 -8.04 -10.67 3.26
C LEU A 143 -6.65 -10.51 3.90
N VAL A 144 -6.25 -9.29 4.25
CA VAL A 144 -4.98 -9.01 4.93
C VAL A 144 -4.87 -9.87 6.19
N SER A 145 -5.88 -9.85 7.06
CA SER A 145 -5.88 -10.66 8.29
C SER A 145 -5.81 -12.17 8.02
N PHE A 146 -6.42 -12.66 6.94
CA PHE A 146 -6.30 -14.07 6.55
C PHE A 146 -4.87 -14.43 6.14
N PHE A 147 -4.26 -13.65 5.24
CA PHE A 147 -2.91 -13.91 4.74
C PHE A 147 -1.82 -13.66 5.79
N GLU A 148 -2.05 -12.77 6.75
CA GLU A 148 -1.13 -12.56 7.88
C GLU A 148 -0.96 -13.86 8.70
N ARG A 149 -2.04 -14.64 8.87
CA ARG A 149 -1.96 -15.94 9.55
C ARG A 149 -1.13 -16.94 8.75
N ILE A 150 -1.21 -16.91 7.42
CA ILE A 150 -0.39 -17.77 6.55
C ILE A 150 1.09 -17.39 6.69
N GLU A 151 1.41 -16.10 6.59
CA GLU A 151 2.79 -15.61 6.72
C GLU A 151 3.41 -15.98 8.08
N GLN A 152 2.66 -15.79 9.17
CA GLN A 152 3.11 -16.16 10.51
C GLN A 152 3.32 -17.67 10.65
N GLY A 153 2.48 -18.49 10.01
CA GLY A 153 2.64 -19.95 9.98
C GLY A 153 3.95 -20.37 9.31
N GLU A 154 4.25 -19.80 8.15
CA GLU A 154 5.47 -20.09 7.38
C GLU A 154 6.74 -19.64 8.13
N GLN A 155 6.70 -18.47 8.77
CA GLN A 155 7.82 -18.00 9.60
C GLN A 155 8.09 -18.91 10.81
N ARG A 156 7.04 -19.49 11.42
CA ARG A 156 7.20 -20.44 12.54
C ARG A 156 7.85 -21.75 12.08
N LEU A 157 7.43 -22.29 10.95
CA LEU A 157 8.00 -23.50 10.36
C LEU A 157 9.49 -23.30 10.01
N HIS A 158 9.82 -22.21 9.32
CA HIS A 158 11.21 -21.89 9.00
C HIS A 158 12.12 -21.71 10.24
N ARG A 159 11.59 -21.18 11.35
CA ARG A 159 12.33 -21.10 12.62
C ARG A 159 12.54 -22.47 13.25
N GLN A 160 11.58 -23.39 13.11
CA GLN A 160 11.67 -24.75 13.64
C GLN A 160 12.68 -25.58 12.83
N ASP A 161 12.67 -25.48 11.50
CA ASP A 161 13.63 -26.17 10.62
C ASP A 161 15.07 -25.73 10.89
N LYS A 162 15.30 -24.42 11.07
CA LYS A 162 16.62 -23.89 11.44
C LYS A 162 17.11 -24.43 12.79
N LYS A 163 16.21 -24.61 13.77
CA LYS A 163 16.56 -25.20 15.07
C LYS A 163 16.89 -26.69 14.95
N ASN A 164 16.12 -27.44 14.16
CA ASN A 164 16.37 -28.87 13.94
C ASN A 164 17.70 -29.12 13.21
N ASN A 165 17.99 -28.37 12.13
CA ASN A 165 19.25 -28.50 11.38
C ASN A 165 20.50 -28.17 12.21
N ASN A 166 20.40 -27.18 13.12
CA ASN A 166 21.49 -26.87 14.06
C ASN A 166 21.70 -27.99 15.09
N HIS A 167 20.64 -28.70 15.48
CA HIS A 167 20.75 -29.80 16.44
C HIS A 167 21.31 -31.09 15.81
N GLU A 168 21.03 -31.33 14.53
CA GLU A 168 21.59 -32.46 13.77
C GLU A 168 23.07 -32.22 13.42
N SER A 169 23.43 -31.00 13.04
CA SER A 169 24.83 -30.64 12.75
C SER A 169 25.73 -30.76 13.99
N SER A 170 25.20 -30.45 15.19
CA SER A 170 25.94 -30.63 16.46
C SER A 170 26.04 -32.10 16.92
N ARG A 171 25.23 -33.01 16.39
CA ARG A 171 25.30 -34.46 16.68
C ARG A 171 26.21 -35.23 15.71
N GLY A 172 26.55 -34.64 14.57
CA GLY A 172 27.43 -35.25 13.56
C GLY A 172 28.94 -35.06 13.77
N GLN A 173 29.37 -34.15 14.65
CA GLN A 173 30.79 -33.93 14.98
C GLN A 173 31.19 -34.64 16.29
N GLY A 174 31.06 -35.96 16.31
CA GLY A 174 31.38 -36.77 17.49
C GLY A 174 31.95 -38.15 17.16
N HIS A 175 32.59 -38.33 15.99
CA HIS A 175 33.26 -39.59 15.68
C HIS A 175 34.59 -39.38 14.95
N ARG A 176 35.62 -38.99 15.72
CA ARG A 176 37.01 -39.28 15.37
C ARG A 176 37.70 -39.97 16.54
N SER A 177 37.61 -41.30 16.48
CA SER A 177 38.65 -42.28 16.80
C SER A 177 39.44 -42.09 18.11
N SER A 178 39.02 -42.78 19.17
CA SER A 178 39.91 -43.18 20.27
C SER A 178 40.29 -44.64 20.06
N ASN A 179 41.40 -44.87 19.36
CA ASN A 179 41.97 -46.21 19.20
C ASN A 179 43.03 -46.41 20.29
N ASN A 180 42.58 -46.79 21.48
CA ASN A 180 43.45 -47.09 22.60
C ASN A 180 43.74 -48.61 22.59
N TYR A 181 44.85 -49.01 21.97
CA TYR A 181 45.36 -50.38 22.08
C TYR A 181 45.99 -50.57 23.46
N ARG A 182 45.36 -51.39 24.30
CA ARG A 182 45.97 -51.99 25.49
C ARG A 182 45.56 -53.47 25.59
N ASN A 183 46.55 -54.35 25.40
CA ASN A 183 46.77 -55.71 25.94
C ASN A 183 47.31 -56.65 24.85
N ARG A 184 48.21 -57.62 25.08
CA ARG A 184 48.98 -58.14 26.23
C ARG A 184 49.77 -59.34 25.69
N GLY A 185 51.00 -59.59 26.14
CA GLY A 185 51.64 -60.91 25.98
C GLY A 185 53.13 -60.86 25.63
N GLY A 186 53.96 -61.33 26.56
CA GLY A 186 55.42 -61.46 26.46
C GLY A 186 56.06 -61.34 27.83
#